data_AF-A0A851KX31-F1
#
_entry.id   AF-A0A851KX31-F1
#
_cell.length_a   1.000
_cell.length_b   1.000
_cell.length_c   1.000
_cell.angle_alpha   90.00
_cell.angle_beta   90.00
_cell.angle_gamma   90.00
#
_symmetry.space_group_name_H-M   'P 1'
#
loop_
_entity.id
_entity.type
_entity.pdbx_description
1 polymer ?
#
loop_
_entity_poly.entity_id
_entity_poly.type
_entity_poly.pdbx_seq_one_letter_code
_entity_poly.pdbx_strand_id
1 'polypeptide(L)'
;MAGAAAARLRAEIRRRERELRGLRERLAAELARGDTAEQEEDGERERDEGACGEGALGFPAELPPLPARSALSAAEILRYSRQLVLPELGVRGQLRLARSSVLVVGCGGLGCPLAQYLAAAGVGRLGLVDHDVVETSNLQRQVLHGEARRGRPKARSAAAALRRLNSAVQYVPYRGALRPRSALRLVRQYDIVADCSDNVPTRYLVSDACVLAGKPLVSGSALRLEGQLVVYNYGGGPCYRCLFPEPPPPDAVTNCADGGVLGVVPGIIGCLQALEVLKIASGMGCSFHRYMLMFDALEGTFRNIKLRPKKADCAVCGDNPSVTRLQDYEAFCGSSATDKCRTLQLLPGGDRISVRQYKELLDARVPHVLLDVRPQVEVEICRLQHALHIPLRKLEEKDEESLQRLQKRICEEKQRTDGQMSLPVYVVCKLGNDSQKAVKILQELPTKEFDAVSAKDIKGGLMAWAAKIDSTFPQY
;
A
#
# COMPACT_ATOMS: atom_id res chain seq x y z
N MET A 1 -23.65 -3.01 -66.33
CA MET A 1 -22.91 -4.12 -65.66
C MET A 1 -22.50 -3.84 -64.20
N ALA A 2 -22.43 -2.58 -63.72
CA ALA A 2 -21.97 -2.28 -62.34
C ALA A 2 -22.93 -2.71 -61.20
N GLY A 3 -24.25 -2.74 -61.43
CA GLY A 3 -25.24 -3.07 -60.40
C GLY A 3 -25.22 -4.53 -59.94
N ALA A 4 -24.90 -5.47 -60.84
CA ALA A 4 -24.88 -6.90 -60.53
C ALA A 4 -23.67 -7.30 -59.65
N ALA A 5 -22.51 -6.66 -59.87
CA ALA A 5 -21.31 -6.88 -59.05
C ALA A 5 -21.49 -6.36 -57.61
N ALA A 6 -22.11 -5.18 -57.45
CA ALA A 6 -22.41 -4.63 -56.13
C ALA A 6 -23.41 -5.49 -55.34
N ALA A 7 -24.41 -6.06 -56.02
CA ALA A 7 -25.37 -6.98 -55.39
C ALA A 7 -24.70 -8.27 -54.90
N ARG A 8 -23.77 -8.85 -55.68
CA ARG A 8 -22.98 -10.02 -55.27
C ARG A 8 -22.10 -9.74 -54.06
N LEU A 9 -21.40 -8.61 -54.03
CA LEU A 9 -20.57 -8.21 -52.88
C LEU A 9 -21.41 -8.00 -51.61
N ARG A 10 -22.58 -7.35 -51.72
CA ARG A 10 -23.49 -7.18 -50.58
C ARG A 10 -24.03 -8.51 -50.05
N ALA A 11 -24.30 -9.47 -50.93
CA ALA A 11 -24.72 -10.81 -50.52
C ALA A 11 -23.58 -11.57 -49.81
N GLU A 12 -22.35 -11.44 -50.31
CA GLU A 12 -21.17 -12.06 -49.72
C GLU A 12 -20.85 -11.47 -48.33
N ILE A 13 -20.97 -10.15 -48.16
CA ILE A 13 -20.81 -9.49 -46.84
C ILE A 13 -21.83 -10.05 -45.85
N ARG A 14 -23.11 -10.13 -46.21
CA ARG A 14 -24.14 -10.71 -45.32
C ARG A 14 -23.88 -12.17 -44.99
N ARG A 15 -23.27 -12.94 -45.90
CA ARG A 15 -22.87 -14.33 -45.64
C ARG A 15 -21.74 -14.38 -44.60
N ARG A 16 -20.68 -13.60 -44.80
CA ARG A 16 -19.54 -13.51 -43.87
C ARG A 16 -19.93 -13.02 -42.49
N GLU A 17 -20.85 -12.06 -42.39
CA GLU A 17 -21.38 -11.58 -41.10
C GLU A 17 -22.19 -12.64 -40.34
N ARG A 18 -22.85 -13.57 -41.05
CA ARG A 18 -23.52 -14.71 -40.42
C ARG A 18 -22.52 -15.75 -39.94
N GLU A 19 -21.51 -16.07 -40.75
CA GLU A 19 -20.40 -16.95 -40.33
C GLU A 19 -19.66 -16.41 -39.09
N LEU A 20 -19.39 -15.09 -39.07
CA LEU A 20 -18.72 -14.44 -37.94
C LEU A 20 -19.55 -14.49 -36.66
N ARG A 21 -20.88 -14.32 -36.77
CA ARG A 21 -21.80 -14.48 -35.63
C ARG A 21 -21.76 -15.90 -35.07
N GLY A 22 -21.86 -16.91 -35.93
CA GLY A 22 -21.80 -18.31 -35.50
C GLY A 22 -20.43 -18.71 -34.92
N LEU A 23 -19.33 -18.08 -35.35
CA LEU A 23 -18.02 -18.27 -34.71
C LEU A 23 -17.95 -17.63 -33.32
N ARG A 24 -18.53 -16.43 -33.15
CA ARG A 24 -18.60 -15.76 -31.84
C ARG A 24 -19.45 -16.52 -30.83
N GLU A 25 -20.57 -17.07 -31.26
CA GLU A 25 -21.44 -17.91 -30.41
C GLU A 25 -20.73 -19.21 -29.99
N ARG A 26 -20.00 -19.86 -30.91
CA ARG A 26 -19.18 -21.03 -30.57
C ARG A 26 -18.04 -20.70 -29.61
N LEU A 27 -17.37 -19.57 -29.81
CA LEU A 27 -16.33 -19.10 -28.90
C LEU A 27 -16.90 -18.81 -27.50
N ALA A 28 -18.08 -18.19 -27.42
CA ALA A 28 -18.76 -17.95 -26.15
C ALA A 28 -19.15 -19.26 -25.45
N ALA A 29 -19.59 -20.27 -26.20
CA ALA A 29 -19.90 -21.59 -25.67
C ALA A 29 -18.66 -22.35 -25.18
N GLU A 30 -17.53 -22.26 -25.90
CA GLU A 30 -16.24 -22.85 -25.49
C GLU A 30 -15.69 -22.18 -24.23
N LEU A 31 -15.74 -20.83 -24.14
CA LEU A 31 -15.35 -20.10 -22.94
C LEU A 31 -16.22 -20.45 -21.74
N ALA A 32 -17.53 -20.60 -21.94
CA ALA A 32 -18.45 -21.04 -20.88
C ALA A 32 -18.17 -22.47 -20.39
N ARG A 33 -17.67 -23.37 -21.27
CA ARG A 33 -17.25 -24.73 -20.90
C ARG A 33 -15.93 -24.76 -20.13
N GLY A 34 -15.01 -23.83 -20.44
CA GLY A 34 -13.78 -23.63 -19.68
C GLY A 34 -14.05 -23.17 -18.24
N ASP A 35 -15.03 -22.29 -18.05
CA ASP A 35 -15.43 -21.80 -16.72
C ASP A 35 -16.15 -22.86 -15.86
N THR A 36 -16.86 -23.83 -16.47
CA THR A 36 -17.56 -24.88 -15.70
C THR A 36 -16.63 -25.93 -15.09
N ALA A 37 -15.49 -26.24 -15.74
CA ALA A 37 -14.53 -27.22 -15.22
C ALA A 37 -13.76 -26.71 -13.99
N GLU A 38 -13.56 -25.39 -13.86
CA GLU A 38 -12.98 -24.76 -12.67
C GLU A 38 -14.02 -24.54 -11.54
N GLN A 39 -15.32 -24.55 -11.86
CA GLN A 39 -16.40 -24.34 -10.90
C GLN A 39 -16.89 -25.61 -10.20
N GLU A 40 -16.71 -26.80 -10.80
CA GLU A 40 -17.15 -28.06 -10.19
C GLU A 40 -16.30 -28.48 -8.97
N GLU A 41 -15.04 -28.04 -8.85
CA GLU A 41 -14.23 -28.26 -7.63
C GLU A 41 -14.53 -27.24 -6.50
N ASP A 42 -15.05 -26.06 -6.83
CA ASP A 42 -15.41 -24.99 -5.86
C ASP A 42 -16.88 -25.09 -5.37
N GLY A 43 -17.73 -25.89 -6.03
CA GLY A 43 -19.19 -25.92 -5.87
C GLY A 43 -19.76 -26.63 -4.62
N GLU A 44 -18.97 -27.35 -3.84
CA GLU A 44 -19.49 -28.06 -2.65
C GLU A 44 -19.45 -27.23 -1.35
N ARG A 45 -19.04 -25.95 -1.36
CA ARG A 45 -18.98 -25.13 -0.13
C ARG A 45 -19.68 -23.77 -0.17
N GLU A 46 -20.37 -23.41 -1.25
CA GLU A 46 -21.17 -22.16 -1.33
C GLU A 46 -22.69 -22.42 -1.22
N ARG A 47 -23.10 -23.04 -0.12
CA ARG A 47 -24.49 -22.97 0.37
C ARG A 47 -24.52 -22.56 1.83
N ASP A 48 -24.09 -21.34 2.12
CA ASP A 48 -24.76 -20.55 3.15
C ASP A 48 -24.45 -19.05 2.98
N GLU A 49 -25.40 -18.22 3.43
CA GLU A 49 -25.41 -16.76 3.47
C GLU A 49 -25.86 -16.02 2.19
N GLY A 50 -27.19 -15.83 2.14
CA GLY A 50 -27.88 -15.00 1.17
C GLY A 50 -27.81 -13.49 1.41
N ALA A 51 -28.12 -12.79 0.31
CA ALA A 51 -28.71 -11.45 0.19
C ALA A 51 -28.03 -10.27 0.90
N CYS A 52 -27.15 -9.57 0.18
CA CYS A 52 -26.91 -8.13 0.33
C CYS A 52 -26.69 -7.47 -1.05
N GLY A 53 -27.76 -6.95 -1.66
CA GLY A 53 -27.68 -5.84 -2.64
C GLY A 53 -27.81 -4.51 -1.89
N GLU A 54 -27.26 -3.36 -2.28
CA GLU A 54 -26.61 -2.87 -3.51
C GLU A 54 -25.23 -2.27 -3.10
N GLY A 55 -24.10 -2.35 -3.84
CA GLY A 55 -23.90 -2.26 -5.28
C GLY A 55 -23.26 -0.90 -5.63
N ALA A 56 -22.08 -0.54 -5.10
CA ALA A 56 -20.90 -0.30 -5.97
C ALA A 56 -19.53 -0.22 -5.26
N LEU A 57 -19.44 -0.35 -3.92
CA LEU A 57 -18.16 -0.18 -3.19
C LEU A 57 -17.89 -1.23 -2.08
N GLY A 58 -18.66 -2.32 -2.03
CA GLY A 58 -18.41 -3.40 -1.06
C GLY A 58 -18.59 -3.00 0.42
N PHE A 59 -19.24 -1.88 0.71
CA PHE A 59 -19.58 -1.44 2.06
C PHE A 59 -21.10 -1.59 2.26
N PRO A 60 -21.57 -2.56 3.07
CA PRO A 60 -22.98 -2.80 3.34
C PRO A 60 -23.61 -1.61 4.08
N ALA A 61 -24.94 -1.67 4.18
CA ALA A 61 -25.74 -0.89 5.12
C ALA A 61 -25.31 -1.16 6.58
N GLU A 62 -25.97 -0.47 7.51
CA GLU A 62 -25.73 -0.61 8.96
C GLU A 62 -25.67 -2.09 9.38
N LEU A 63 -24.57 -2.46 10.05
CA LEU A 63 -24.36 -3.84 10.49
C LEU A 63 -25.35 -4.19 11.60
N PRO A 64 -25.83 -5.44 11.66
CA PRO A 64 -26.66 -5.88 12.78
C PRO A 64 -25.87 -5.76 14.10
N PRO A 65 -26.53 -5.53 15.24
CA PRO A 65 -25.85 -5.55 16.53
C PRO A 65 -25.24 -6.93 16.79
N LEU A 66 -24.13 -6.97 17.54
CA LEU A 66 -23.57 -8.24 18.01
C LEU A 66 -24.55 -8.92 18.98
N PRO A 67 -24.62 -10.27 19.01
CA PRO A 67 -25.48 -10.99 19.93
C PRO A 67 -25.19 -10.62 21.38
N ALA A 68 -26.24 -10.44 22.18
CA ALA A 68 -26.08 -10.29 23.63
C ALA A 68 -25.48 -11.58 24.21
N ARG A 69 -24.40 -11.45 24.98
CA ARG A 69 -23.66 -12.60 25.54
C ARG A 69 -23.55 -12.52 27.05
N SER A 70 -24.41 -13.21 27.80
CA SER A 70 -24.41 -13.22 29.26
C SER A 70 -23.45 -14.25 29.88
N ALA A 71 -23.10 -15.30 29.13
CA ALA A 71 -22.22 -16.38 29.58
C ALA A 71 -21.38 -16.93 28.41
N LEU A 72 -20.32 -17.67 28.74
CA LEU A 72 -19.49 -18.40 27.78
C LEU A 72 -19.99 -19.85 27.67
N SER A 73 -20.01 -20.40 26.47
CA SER A 73 -20.26 -21.83 26.26
C SER A 73 -19.07 -22.68 26.75
N ALA A 74 -19.30 -23.98 26.98
CA ALA A 74 -18.22 -24.90 27.35
C ALA A 74 -17.08 -24.93 26.31
N ALA A 75 -17.41 -24.87 25.02
CA ALA A 75 -16.43 -24.82 23.94
C ALA A 75 -15.57 -23.53 23.98
N GLU A 76 -16.18 -22.40 24.30
CA GLU A 76 -15.46 -21.13 24.47
C GLU A 76 -14.61 -21.11 25.73
N ILE A 77 -15.10 -21.67 26.84
CA ILE A 77 -14.31 -21.83 28.07
C ILE A 77 -13.08 -22.68 27.79
N LEU A 78 -13.22 -23.79 27.06
CA LEU A 78 -12.09 -24.63 26.67
C LEU A 78 -11.09 -23.85 25.79
N ARG A 79 -11.57 -23.22 24.71
CA ARG A 79 -10.75 -22.46 23.76
C ARG A 79 -9.98 -21.32 24.42
N TYR A 80 -10.65 -20.54 25.27
CA TYR A 80 -10.07 -19.35 25.90
C TYR A 80 -9.52 -19.62 27.30
N SER A 81 -9.46 -20.88 27.74
CA SER A 81 -9.06 -21.27 29.10
C SER A 81 -7.77 -20.58 29.59
N ARG A 82 -6.76 -20.46 28.72
CA ARG A 82 -5.47 -19.83 29.06
C ARG A 82 -5.54 -18.33 29.29
N GLN A 83 -6.44 -17.61 28.63
CA GLN A 83 -6.65 -16.18 28.90
C GLN A 83 -7.69 -15.94 29.99
N LEU A 84 -8.63 -16.87 30.20
CA LEU A 84 -9.64 -16.80 31.27
C LEU A 84 -9.03 -16.88 32.67
N VAL A 85 -7.91 -17.57 32.84
CA VAL A 85 -7.22 -17.66 34.15
C VAL A 85 -6.47 -16.39 34.55
N LEU A 86 -6.30 -15.42 33.64
CA LEU A 86 -5.65 -14.15 33.94
C LEU A 86 -6.58 -13.27 34.79
N PRO A 87 -6.20 -12.85 36.01
CA PRO A 87 -7.05 -12.02 36.87
C PRO A 87 -7.49 -10.71 36.22
N GLU A 88 -6.65 -10.10 35.39
CA GLU A 88 -6.90 -8.83 34.70
C GLU A 88 -7.92 -8.97 33.57
N LEU A 89 -8.08 -10.16 33.01
CA LEU A 89 -9.04 -10.45 31.94
C LEU A 89 -10.28 -11.18 32.49
N GLY A 90 -10.09 -12.43 32.93
CA GLY A 90 -11.15 -13.29 33.45
C GLY A 90 -12.32 -13.51 32.48
N VAL A 91 -13.39 -14.12 33.00
CA VAL A 91 -14.64 -14.32 32.25
C VAL A 91 -15.28 -12.99 31.85
N ARG A 92 -15.21 -11.98 32.73
CA ARG A 92 -15.78 -10.65 32.46
C ARG A 92 -15.12 -9.96 31.27
N GLY A 93 -13.79 -9.98 31.21
CA GLY A 93 -13.03 -9.45 30.09
C GLY A 93 -13.31 -10.22 28.80
N GLN A 94 -13.39 -11.55 28.87
CA GLN A 94 -13.73 -12.38 27.71
C GLN A 94 -15.12 -12.06 27.14
N LEU A 95 -16.13 -11.90 28.00
CA LEU A 95 -17.47 -11.51 27.57
C LEU A 95 -17.48 -10.13 26.92
N ARG A 96 -16.64 -9.20 27.39
CA ARG A 96 -16.46 -7.89 26.73
C ARG A 96 -15.82 -8.04 25.36
N LEU A 97 -14.71 -8.80 25.23
CA LEU A 97 -14.08 -9.09 23.94
C LEU A 97 -15.11 -9.64 22.93
N ALA A 98 -15.90 -10.63 23.35
CA ALA A 98 -16.92 -11.24 22.51
C ALA A 98 -18.07 -10.30 22.11
N ARG A 99 -18.27 -9.20 22.84
CA ARG A 99 -19.26 -8.15 22.52
C ARG A 99 -18.63 -6.96 21.78
N SER A 100 -17.31 -6.91 21.65
CA SER A 100 -16.60 -5.83 20.98
C SER A 100 -16.48 -6.07 19.48
N SER A 101 -16.45 -4.95 18.76
CA SER A 101 -16.24 -4.88 17.32
C SER A 101 -15.02 -4.02 17.00
N VAL A 102 -14.13 -4.53 16.13
CA VAL A 102 -12.90 -3.82 15.73
C VAL A 102 -12.86 -3.65 14.22
N LEU A 103 -12.61 -2.42 13.76
CA LEU A 103 -12.35 -2.11 12.36
C LEU A 103 -10.84 -2.10 12.12
N VAL A 104 -10.34 -3.00 11.27
CA VAL A 104 -8.95 -3.07 10.84
C VAL A 104 -8.81 -2.40 9.48
N VAL A 105 -8.12 -1.26 9.43
CA VAL A 105 -7.88 -0.51 8.20
C VAL A 105 -6.50 -0.87 7.64
N GLY A 106 -6.48 -1.72 6.62
CA GLY A 106 -5.28 -2.31 6.03
C GLY A 106 -5.07 -3.75 6.51
N CYS A 107 -5.06 -4.69 5.58
CA CYS A 107 -4.77 -6.12 5.79
C CYS A 107 -3.32 -6.46 5.37
N GLY A 108 -2.41 -5.50 5.50
CA GLY A 108 -0.98 -5.64 5.16
C GLY A 108 -0.14 -6.21 6.30
N GLY A 109 1.14 -5.81 6.36
CA GLY A 109 2.11 -6.37 7.31
C GLY A 109 1.76 -6.11 8.79
N LEU A 110 1.12 -4.98 9.08
CA LEU A 110 0.62 -4.64 10.43
C LEU A 110 -0.72 -5.33 10.73
N GLY A 111 -1.66 -5.27 9.76
CA GLY A 111 -3.02 -5.78 9.94
C GLY A 111 -3.09 -7.31 10.03
N CYS A 112 -2.15 -8.02 9.39
CA CYS A 112 -2.08 -9.47 9.45
C CYS A 112 -1.94 -10.02 10.88
N PRO A 113 -0.84 -9.76 11.61
CA PRO A 113 -0.69 -10.22 12.98
C PRO A 113 -1.77 -9.63 13.91
N LEU A 114 -2.17 -8.36 13.70
CA LEU A 114 -3.23 -7.75 14.49
C LEU A 114 -4.52 -8.56 14.43
N ALA A 115 -5.04 -8.80 13.22
CA ALA A 115 -6.29 -9.50 13.05
C ALA A 115 -6.21 -10.97 13.50
N GLN A 116 -5.05 -11.62 13.33
CA GLN A 116 -4.80 -12.98 13.83
C GLN A 116 -5.00 -13.06 15.35
N TYR A 117 -4.35 -12.19 16.11
CA TYR A 117 -4.44 -12.22 17.57
C TYR A 117 -5.81 -11.76 18.09
N LEU A 118 -6.47 -10.81 17.43
CA LEU A 118 -7.84 -10.42 17.78
C LEU A 118 -8.85 -11.56 17.54
N ALA A 119 -8.71 -12.27 16.43
CA ALA A 119 -9.51 -13.45 16.13
C ALA A 119 -9.25 -14.58 17.14
N ALA A 120 -7.99 -14.89 17.42
CA ALA A 120 -7.61 -15.92 18.39
C ALA A 120 -8.14 -15.63 19.80
N ALA A 121 -8.12 -14.34 20.20
CA ALA A 121 -8.61 -13.90 21.51
C ALA A 121 -10.15 -13.86 21.62
N GLY A 122 -10.88 -14.04 20.51
CA GLY A 122 -12.34 -14.11 20.51
C GLY A 122 -13.03 -12.75 20.53
N VAL A 123 -12.48 -11.74 19.85
CA VAL A 123 -13.21 -10.49 19.58
C VAL A 123 -14.48 -10.79 18.79
N GLY A 124 -15.63 -10.22 19.15
CA GLY A 124 -16.93 -10.57 18.58
C GLY A 124 -17.04 -10.34 17.08
N ARG A 125 -16.54 -9.20 16.59
CA ARG A 125 -16.55 -8.86 15.16
C ARG A 125 -15.26 -8.17 14.72
N LEU A 126 -14.73 -8.59 13.56
CA LEU A 126 -13.64 -7.92 12.86
C LEU A 126 -14.10 -7.44 11.48
N GLY A 127 -14.10 -6.12 11.30
CA GLY A 127 -14.21 -5.49 9.98
C GLY A 127 -12.84 -5.38 9.34
N LEU A 128 -12.68 -5.86 8.12
CA LEU A 128 -11.37 -5.92 7.44
C LEU A 128 -11.44 -5.06 6.18
N VAL A 129 -10.84 -3.87 6.20
CA VAL A 129 -10.83 -2.95 5.05
C VAL A 129 -9.50 -3.07 4.32
N ASP A 130 -9.56 -3.43 3.05
CA ASP A 130 -8.40 -3.35 2.17
C ASP A 130 -8.83 -3.19 0.71
N HIS A 131 -8.06 -2.43 -0.06
CA HIS A 131 -8.32 -2.15 -1.47
C HIS A 131 -7.49 -3.01 -2.42
N ASP A 132 -6.41 -3.60 -1.91
CA ASP A 132 -5.45 -4.36 -2.69
C ASP A 132 -5.81 -5.84 -2.84
N VAL A 133 -5.02 -6.49 -3.68
CA VAL A 133 -4.97 -7.93 -3.84
C VAL A 133 -3.69 -8.52 -3.24
N VAL A 134 -3.69 -9.81 -2.97
CA VAL A 134 -2.48 -10.52 -2.51
C VAL A 134 -1.46 -10.59 -3.65
N GLU A 135 -0.23 -10.16 -3.37
CA GLU A 135 0.90 -10.16 -4.31
C GLU A 135 2.10 -10.89 -3.71
N THR A 136 2.91 -11.53 -4.55
CA THR A 136 4.07 -12.32 -4.10
C THR A 136 5.10 -11.47 -3.35
N SER A 137 5.38 -10.26 -3.82
CA SER A 137 6.28 -9.28 -3.18
C SER A 137 5.87 -8.90 -1.74
N ASN A 138 4.61 -9.15 -1.40
CA ASN A 138 4.02 -8.81 -0.11
C ASN A 138 4.03 -9.98 0.89
N LEU A 139 4.22 -11.22 0.44
CA LEU A 139 4.13 -12.42 1.29
C LEU A 139 5.22 -12.50 2.37
N GLN A 140 6.38 -11.87 2.17
CA GLN A 140 7.46 -11.83 3.17
C GLN A 140 7.06 -11.17 4.50
N ARG A 141 5.98 -10.35 4.50
CA ARG A 141 5.48 -9.64 5.69
C ARG A 141 3.99 -9.79 5.96
N GLN A 142 3.19 -10.25 4.98
CA GLN A 142 1.73 -10.36 5.09
C GLN A 142 1.30 -11.79 5.42
N VAL A 143 1.64 -12.23 6.63
CA VAL A 143 1.59 -13.65 7.05
C VAL A 143 0.18 -14.24 7.27
N LEU A 144 -0.90 -13.47 7.06
CA LEU A 144 -2.25 -14.05 6.91
C LEU A 144 -2.49 -14.65 5.52
N HIS A 145 -1.73 -14.21 4.54
CA HIS A 145 -1.90 -14.60 3.15
C HIS A 145 -0.95 -15.75 2.80
N GLY A 146 -1.21 -16.40 1.68
CA GLY A 146 -0.37 -17.47 1.15
C GLY A 146 -0.38 -17.45 -0.37
N GLU A 147 0.57 -18.16 -0.97
CA GLU A 147 0.78 -18.19 -2.43
C GLU A 147 -0.48 -18.59 -3.21
N ALA A 148 -1.22 -19.59 -2.69
CA ALA A 148 -2.49 -20.04 -3.28
C ALA A 148 -3.59 -18.97 -3.36
N ARG A 149 -3.41 -17.82 -2.68
CA ARG A 149 -4.38 -16.71 -2.66
C ARG A 149 -3.92 -15.51 -3.49
N ARG A 150 -2.83 -15.62 -4.26
CA ARG A 150 -2.34 -14.55 -5.15
C ARG A 150 -3.47 -14.03 -6.04
N GLY A 151 -3.57 -12.71 -6.19
CA GLY A 151 -4.61 -12.03 -6.96
C GLY A 151 -5.98 -11.91 -6.27
N ARG A 152 -6.22 -12.62 -5.15
CA ARG A 152 -7.47 -12.46 -4.39
C ARG A 152 -7.43 -11.18 -3.55
N PRO A 153 -8.57 -10.49 -3.34
CA PRO A 153 -8.62 -9.29 -2.48
C PRO A 153 -8.10 -9.58 -1.06
N LYS A 154 -7.19 -8.73 -0.54
CA LYS A 154 -6.54 -8.94 0.77
C LYS A 154 -7.57 -9.09 1.91
N ALA A 155 -8.60 -8.22 1.94
CA ALA A 155 -9.67 -8.29 2.94
C ALA A 155 -10.37 -9.66 2.98
N ARG A 156 -10.71 -10.23 1.80
CA ARG A 156 -11.34 -11.56 1.71
C ARG A 156 -10.35 -12.68 2.00
N SER A 157 -9.08 -12.52 1.62
CA SER A 157 -8.01 -13.45 1.96
C SER A 157 -7.82 -13.57 3.47
N ALA A 158 -7.72 -12.43 4.15
CA ALA A 158 -7.63 -12.34 5.60
C ALA A 158 -8.85 -12.96 6.29
N ALA A 159 -10.08 -12.58 5.89
CA ALA A 159 -11.30 -13.14 6.48
C ALA A 159 -11.34 -14.67 6.44
N ALA A 160 -10.99 -15.28 5.31
CA ALA A 160 -10.98 -16.73 5.18
C ALA A 160 -9.90 -17.39 6.04
N ALA A 161 -8.71 -16.79 6.14
CA ALA A 161 -7.64 -17.29 6.99
C ALA A 161 -8.03 -17.24 8.47
N LEU A 162 -8.63 -16.14 8.90
CA LEU A 162 -9.10 -15.95 10.28
C LEU A 162 -10.27 -16.88 10.62
N ARG A 163 -11.19 -17.12 9.69
CA ARG A 163 -12.30 -18.07 9.91
C ARG A 163 -11.82 -19.51 10.15
N ARG A 164 -10.70 -19.92 9.53
CA ARG A 164 -10.05 -21.21 9.84
C ARG A 164 -9.47 -21.24 11.26
N LEU A 165 -9.00 -20.09 11.75
CA LEU A 165 -8.43 -19.95 13.09
C LEU A 165 -9.51 -19.96 14.18
N ASN A 166 -10.57 -19.17 14.01
CA ASN A 166 -11.66 -19.08 14.99
C ASN A 166 -13.02 -18.77 14.34
N SER A 167 -13.81 -19.80 14.06
CA SER A 167 -15.13 -19.66 13.44
C SER A 167 -16.19 -18.99 14.33
N ALA A 168 -15.92 -18.76 15.62
CA ALA A 168 -16.87 -18.09 16.52
C ALA A 168 -16.91 -16.57 16.35
N VAL A 169 -15.95 -15.99 15.62
CA VAL A 169 -15.84 -14.54 15.37
C VAL A 169 -16.53 -14.18 14.05
N GLN A 170 -17.25 -13.06 14.04
CA GLN A 170 -17.83 -12.54 12.81
C GLN A 170 -16.79 -11.74 12.01
N TYR A 171 -16.54 -12.14 10.75
CA TYR A 171 -15.60 -11.45 9.86
C TYR A 171 -16.34 -10.72 8.75
N VAL A 172 -16.12 -9.41 8.61
CA VAL A 172 -16.77 -8.57 7.60
C VAL A 172 -15.70 -7.99 6.66
N PRO A 173 -15.42 -8.63 5.51
CA PRO A 173 -14.43 -8.12 4.55
C PRO A 173 -15.01 -7.00 3.70
N TYR A 174 -14.35 -5.84 3.70
CA TYR A 174 -14.65 -4.71 2.85
C TYR A 174 -13.58 -4.55 1.77
N ARG A 175 -14.01 -4.70 0.51
CA ARG A 175 -13.13 -4.51 -0.64
C ARG A 175 -13.22 -3.07 -1.12
N GLY A 176 -12.21 -2.27 -0.82
CA GLY A 176 -12.13 -0.89 -1.30
C GLY A 176 -11.28 0.00 -0.39
N ALA A 177 -10.83 1.12 -0.95
CA ALA A 177 -10.10 2.11 -0.17
C ALA A 177 -11.07 2.85 0.73
N LEU A 178 -10.63 3.15 1.95
CA LEU A 178 -11.42 4.01 2.84
C LEU A 178 -11.44 5.41 2.24
N ARG A 179 -12.64 5.98 2.08
CA ARG A 179 -12.83 7.31 1.46
C ARG A 179 -13.62 8.21 2.41
N PRO A 180 -13.51 9.54 2.30
CA PRO A 180 -14.25 10.48 3.15
C PRO A 180 -15.75 10.19 3.25
N ARG A 181 -16.38 9.81 2.14
CA ARG A 181 -17.82 9.49 2.08
C ARG A 181 -18.20 8.22 2.84
N SER A 182 -17.31 7.22 2.93
CA SER A 182 -17.60 5.93 3.59
C SER A 182 -17.00 5.83 4.99
N ALA A 183 -15.88 6.50 5.25
CA ALA A 183 -15.09 6.37 6.46
C ALA A 183 -15.91 6.62 7.74
N LEU A 184 -16.60 7.75 7.84
CA LEU A 184 -17.36 8.09 9.04
C LEU A 184 -18.49 7.08 9.30
N ARG A 185 -19.16 6.62 8.24
CA ARG A 185 -20.23 5.62 8.33
C ARG A 185 -19.68 4.28 8.81
N LEU A 186 -18.53 3.84 8.31
CA LEU A 186 -17.90 2.60 8.78
C LEU A 186 -17.44 2.73 10.23
N VAL A 187 -16.66 3.76 10.55
CA VAL A 187 -16.07 3.94 11.89
C VAL A 187 -17.13 3.97 12.98
N ARG A 188 -18.31 4.58 12.73
CA ARG A 188 -19.42 4.60 13.70
C ARG A 188 -19.93 3.22 14.12
N GLN A 189 -19.83 2.23 13.23
CA GLN A 189 -20.37 0.88 13.42
C GLN A 189 -19.43 -0.06 14.21
N TYR A 190 -18.23 0.42 14.56
CA TYR A 190 -17.24 -0.35 15.32
C TYR A 190 -16.92 0.34 16.65
N ASP A 191 -16.49 -0.43 17.64
CA ASP A 191 -16.15 0.10 18.97
C ASP A 191 -14.73 0.66 18.99
N ILE A 192 -13.81 0.02 18.28
CA ILE A 192 -12.39 0.37 18.22
C ILE A 192 -11.93 0.32 16.76
N VAL A 193 -11.06 1.25 16.38
CA VAL A 193 -10.43 1.25 15.06
C VAL A 193 -8.93 1.01 15.21
N ALA A 194 -8.38 0.15 14.35
CA ALA A 194 -6.96 -0.07 14.20
C ALA A 194 -6.51 0.47 12.84
N ASP A 195 -5.63 1.47 12.84
CA ASP A 195 -4.98 1.96 11.62
C ASP A 195 -3.71 1.14 11.37
N CYS A 196 -3.77 0.32 10.34
CA CYS A 196 -2.69 -0.50 9.82
C CYS A 196 -2.31 -0.06 8.40
N SER A 197 -2.64 1.18 8.03
CA SER A 197 -2.29 1.77 6.73
C SER A 197 -0.86 2.30 6.73
N ASP A 198 -0.26 2.29 5.55
CA ASP A 198 1.12 2.72 5.27
C ASP A 198 1.19 4.03 4.49
N ASN A 199 0.08 4.77 4.40
CA ASN A 199 0.03 6.06 3.73
C ASN A 199 -0.55 7.18 4.61
N VAL A 200 -0.01 8.37 4.42
CA VAL A 200 -0.36 9.57 5.19
C VAL A 200 -1.83 10.00 4.99
N PRO A 201 -2.40 10.03 3.77
CA PRO A 201 -3.79 10.42 3.58
C PRO A 201 -4.79 9.59 4.39
N THR A 202 -4.61 8.25 4.40
CA THR A 202 -5.48 7.34 5.15
C THR A 202 -5.34 7.55 6.66
N ARG A 203 -4.13 7.81 7.16
CA ARG A 203 -3.89 8.08 8.58
C ARG A 203 -4.63 9.32 9.09
N TYR A 204 -4.58 10.42 8.32
CA TYR A 204 -5.38 11.62 8.63
C TYR A 204 -6.89 11.33 8.55
N LEU A 205 -7.33 10.67 7.47
CA LEU A 205 -8.75 10.30 7.27
C LEU A 205 -9.30 9.48 8.45
N VAL A 206 -8.59 8.43 8.86
CA VAL A 206 -9.03 7.54 9.94
C VAL A 206 -9.01 8.25 11.29
N SER A 207 -7.96 9.03 11.58
CA SER A 207 -7.90 9.82 12.82
C SER A 207 -9.07 10.79 12.93
N ASP A 208 -9.32 11.59 11.89
CA ASP A 208 -10.39 12.57 11.91
C ASP A 208 -11.77 11.87 12.00
N ALA A 209 -11.96 10.76 11.29
CA ALA A 209 -13.19 9.96 11.38
C ALA A 209 -13.43 9.40 12.78
N CYS A 210 -12.38 8.93 13.45
CA CYS A 210 -12.44 8.44 14.83
C CYS A 210 -12.81 9.54 15.82
N VAL A 211 -12.24 10.74 15.68
CA VAL A 211 -12.61 11.89 16.52
C VAL A 211 -14.08 12.25 16.31
N LEU A 212 -14.52 12.41 15.05
CA LEU A 212 -15.91 12.76 14.71
C LEU A 212 -16.94 11.70 15.11
N ALA A 213 -16.51 10.43 15.28
CA ALA A 213 -17.35 9.33 15.73
C ALA A 213 -17.20 9.00 17.22
N GLY A 214 -16.31 9.67 17.94
CA GLY A 214 -16.02 9.38 19.35
C GLY A 214 -15.41 7.99 19.58
N LYS A 215 -14.59 7.49 18.64
CA LYS A 215 -14.00 6.15 18.69
C LYS A 215 -12.50 6.19 19.01
N PRO A 216 -11.98 5.28 19.84
CA PRO A 216 -10.54 5.12 20.03
C PRO A 216 -9.88 4.61 18.75
N LEU A 217 -8.64 5.06 18.53
CA LEU A 217 -7.83 4.67 17.39
C LEU A 217 -6.49 4.12 17.86
N VAL A 218 -6.16 2.88 17.49
CA VAL A 218 -4.85 2.27 17.70
C VAL A 218 -4.07 2.32 16.38
N SER A 219 -3.12 3.25 16.26
CA SER A 219 -2.38 3.48 15.00
C SER A 219 -0.94 2.96 15.12
N GLY A 220 -0.54 2.19 14.12
CA GLY A 220 0.82 1.65 13.98
C GLY A 220 1.48 2.10 12.69
N SER A 221 2.80 2.15 12.67
CA SER A 221 3.61 2.32 11.45
C SER A 221 4.88 1.49 11.55
N ALA A 222 5.40 1.11 10.39
CA ALA A 222 6.74 0.53 10.28
C ALA A 222 7.39 1.00 8.98
N LEU A 223 8.68 1.27 9.03
CA LEU A 223 9.50 1.62 7.88
C LEU A 223 10.94 1.15 8.14
N ARG A 224 11.57 0.49 7.17
CA ARG A 224 12.91 -0.10 7.33
C ARG A 224 13.00 -1.03 8.55
N LEU A 225 13.75 -0.63 9.57
CA LEU A 225 13.98 -1.32 10.84
C LEU A 225 13.31 -0.61 12.02
N GLU A 226 12.44 0.36 11.75
CA GLU A 226 11.78 1.16 12.79
C GLU A 226 10.27 0.90 12.80
N GLY A 227 9.70 0.92 13.99
CA GLY A 227 8.27 0.77 14.24
C GLY A 227 7.75 1.81 15.23
N GLN A 228 6.48 2.18 15.09
CA GLN A 228 5.81 3.13 15.98
C GLN A 228 4.41 2.66 16.34
N LEU A 229 3.98 2.93 17.57
CA LEU A 229 2.62 2.67 18.05
C LEU A 229 2.12 3.83 18.93
N VAL A 230 0.89 4.28 18.68
CA VAL A 230 0.18 5.25 19.51
C VAL A 230 -1.30 4.89 19.60
N VAL A 231 -1.92 5.15 20.75
CA VAL A 231 -3.38 5.15 20.87
C VAL A 231 -3.89 6.59 20.93
N TYR A 232 -4.75 6.94 19.98
CA TYR A 232 -5.36 8.25 19.86
C TYR A 232 -6.83 8.23 20.31
N ASN A 233 -7.33 9.41 20.66
CA ASN A 233 -8.75 9.63 20.99
C ASN A 233 -9.30 8.69 22.06
N TYR A 234 -8.50 8.42 23.10
CA TYR A 234 -8.87 7.54 24.22
C TYR A 234 -8.48 8.20 25.56
N GLY A 235 -9.40 8.23 26.53
CA GLY A 235 -9.12 8.70 27.89
C GLY A 235 -8.56 10.13 27.99
N GLY A 236 -9.00 11.04 27.10
CA GLY A 236 -8.47 12.41 27.04
C GLY A 236 -7.11 12.54 26.32
N GLY A 237 -6.65 11.48 25.65
CA GLY A 237 -5.44 11.50 24.83
C GLY A 237 -5.57 12.36 23.55
N PRO A 238 -4.44 12.70 22.91
CA PRO A 238 -4.44 13.50 21.68
C PRO A 238 -5.09 12.75 20.50
N CYS A 239 -5.46 13.49 19.44
CA CYS A 239 -5.67 12.92 18.12
C CYS A 239 -4.37 13.00 17.29
N TYR A 240 -4.34 12.41 16.09
CA TYR A 240 -3.16 12.46 15.23
C TYR A 240 -2.73 13.90 14.91
N ARG A 241 -3.69 14.80 14.65
CA ARG A 241 -3.44 16.23 14.38
C ARG A 241 -2.90 17.03 15.56
N CYS A 242 -3.08 16.56 16.80
CA CYS A 242 -2.43 17.21 17.93
C CYS A 242 -0.90 17.10 17.82
N LEU A 243 -0.40 15.99 17.26
CA LEU A 243 1.02 15.74 17.05
C LEU A 243 1.48 16.30 15.70
N PHE A 244 0.71 16.05 14.65
CA PHE A 244 1.03 16.43 13.27
C PHE A 244 -0.13 17.26 12.69
N PRO A 245 -0.19 18.58 12.95
CA PRO A 245 -1.30 19.42 12.50
C PRO A 245 -1.40 19.49 10.97
N GLU A 246 -0.25 19.53 10.31
CA GLU A 246 -0.08 19.65 8.88
C GLU A 246 0.66 18.42 8.32
N PRO A 247 0.28 17.94 7.13
CA PRO A 247 0.95 16.82 6.49
C PRO A 247 2.36 17.23 6.07
N PRO A 248 3.34 16.33 6.16
CA PRO A 248 4.66 16.57 5.61
C PRO A 248 4.58 16.78 4.08
N PRO A 249 5.54 17.51 3.48
CA PRO A 249 5.66 17.64 2.03
C PRO A 249 5.65 16.26 1.35
N PRO A 250 4.93 16.08 0.22
CA PRO A 250 4.79 14.77 -0.42
C PRO A 250 6.14 14.11 -0.70
N ASP A 251 7.11 14.86 -1.19
CA ASP A 251 8.47 14.42 -1.52
C ASP A 251 9.30 13.92 -0.32
N ALA A 252 8.94 14.32 0.91
CA ALA A 252 9.58 13.86 2.14
C ALA A 252 8.99 12.55 2.70
N VAL A 253 7.84 12.09 2.17
CA VAL A 253 7.15 10.89 2.65
C VAL A 253 7.68 9.65 1.91
N THR A 254 8.23 8.69 2.67
CA THR A 254 8.65 7.38 2.18
C THR A 254 7.70 6.30 2.71
N ASN A 255 7.15 5.45 1.84
CA ASN A 255 6.34 4.29 2.24
C ASN A 255 7.17 2.99 2.25
N CYS A 256 6.55 1.86 2.63
CA CYS A 256 7.22 0.57 2.67
C CYS A 256 7.71 0.09 1.28
N ALA A 257 7.01 0.44 0.20
CA ALA A 257 7.36 0.04 -1.16
C ALA A 257 8.60 0.77 -1.69
N ASP A 258 8.78 2.03 -1.29
CA ASP A 258 9.90 2.87 -1.68
C ASP A 258 11.09 2.73 -0.72
N GLY A 259 10.85 2.71 0.59
CA GLY A 259 11.90 2.70 1.61
C GLY A 259 12.36 1.33 2.07
N GLY A 260 11.62 0.27 1.71
CA GLY A 260 11.81 -1.09 2.22
C GLY A 260 11.34 -1.26 3.66
N VAL A 261 11.09 -2.50 4.06
CA VAL A 261 10.74 -2.87 5.44
C VAL A 261 11.10 -4.33 5.71
N LEU A 262 11.78 -4.59 6.83
CA LEU A 262 12.04 -5.95 7.29
C LEU A 262 10.75 -6.53 7.87
N GLY A 263 10.23 -7.63 7.29
CA GLY A 263 8.86 -8.10 7.53
C GLY A 263 8.48 -8.35 8.99
N VAL A 264 9.44 -8.71 9.85
CA VAL A 264 9.19 -8.91 11.30
C VAL A 264 8.84 -7.60 12.03
N VAL A 265 9.28 -6.44 11.55
CA VAL A 265 9.05 -5.14 12.20
C VAL A 265 7.56 -4.76 12.21
N PRO A 266 6.83 -4.72 11.08
CA PRO A 266 5.38 -4.56 11.11
C PRO A 266 4.69 -5.75 11.80
N GLY A 267 5.29 -6.94 11.79
CA GLY A 267 4.88 -8.09 12.60
C GLY A 267 4.76 -7.75 14.09
N ILE A 268 5.86 -7.27 14.67
CA ILE A 268 5.97 -6.87 16.08
C ILE A 268 5.00 -5.73 16.41
N ILE A 269 4.98 -4.67 15.59
CA ILE A 269 4.09 -3.54 15.82
C ILE A 269 2.62 -3.95 15.72
N GLY A 270 2.25 -4.81 14.78
CA GLY A 270 0.89 -5.32 14.66
C GLY A 270 0.45 -6.18 15.86
N CYS A 271 1.36 -6.98 16.43
CA CYS A 271 1.11 -7.68 17.70
C CYS A 271 0.89 -6.69 18.87
N LEU A 272 1.69 -5.63 18.94
CA LEU A 272 1.53 -4.58 19.96
C LEU A 272 0.22 -3.78 19.76
N GLN A 273 -0.18 -3.51 18.52
CA GLN A 273 -1.51 -2.95 18.23
C GLN A 273 -2.62 -3.89 18.73
N ALA A 274 -2.50 -5.20 18.48
CA ALA A 274 -3.48 -6.19 18.95
C ALA A 274 -3.61 -6.16 20.47
N LEU A 275 -2.48 -6.11 21.18
CA LEU A 275 -2.44 -6.03 22.64
C LEU A 275 -3.22 -4.82 23.16
N GLU A 276 -3.01 -3.64 22.59
CA GLU A 276 -3.75 -2.43 23.03
C GLU A 276 -5.24 -2.49 22.70
N VAL A 277 -5.59 -3.02 21.53
CA VAL A 277 -7.00 -3.23 21.18
C VAL A 277 -7.66 -4.19 22.17
N LEU A 278 -7.01 -5.31 22.52
CA LEU A 278 -7.55 -6.27 23.49
C LEU A 278 -7.70 -5.65 24.88
N LYS A 279 -6.73 -4.85 25.33
CA LYS A 279 -6.82 -4.16 26.62
C LYS A 279 -7.96 -3.15 26.66
N ILE A 280 -8.16 -2.39 25.59
CA ILE A 280 -9.28 -1.45 25.49
C ILE A 280 -10.61 -2.21 25.46
N ALA A 281 -10.73 -3.23 24.61
CA ALA A 281 -11.96 -4.01 24.41
C ALA A 281 -12.41 -4.76 25.69
N SER A 282 -11.46 -5.38 26.40
CA SER A 282 -11.72 -6.05 27.68
C SER A 282 -11.93 -5.09 28.86
N GLY A 283 -11.51 -3.83 28.71
CA GLY A 283 -11.56 -2.80 29.75
C GLY A 283 -10.41 -2.84 30.75
N MET A 284 -9.27 -3.44 30.39
CA MET A 284 -7.99 -3.29 31.12
C MET A 284 -7.37 -1.90 30.95
N GLY A 285 -7.87 -1.10 30.00
CA GLY A 285 -7.37 0.25 29.71
C GLY A 285 -6.39 0.28 28.55
N CYS A 286 -5.45 1.23 28.56
CA CYS A 286 -4.50 1.46 27.47
C CYS A 286 -3.18 2.03 28.00
N SER A 287 -2.05 1.53 27.50
CA SER A 287 -0.71 2.01 27.86
C SER A 287 -0.27 3.22 27.02
N PHE A 288 -0.64 3.27 25.74
CA PHE A 288 -0.08 4.23 24.77
C PHE A 288 -1.02 5.39 24.41
N HIS A 289 -1.97 5.75 25.27
CA HIS A 289 -2.88 6.89 25.02
C HIS A 289 -2.24 8.27 25.27
N ARG A 290 -1.07 8.31 25.92
CA ARG A 290 -0.23 9.52 26.14
C ARG A 290 1.25 9.25 25.89
N TYR A 291 1.56 8.15 25.22
CA TYR A 291 2.91 7.74 24.91
C TYR A 291 2.96 7.26 23.47
N MET A 292 4.04 7.58 22.77
CA MET A 292 4.41 6.97 21.51
C MET A 292 5.51 5.96 21.78
N LEU A 293 5.21 4.70 21.51
CA LEU A 293 6.21 3.65 21.51
C LEU A 293 6.99 3.74 20.21
N MET A 294 8.32 3.77 20.33
CA MET A 294 9.27 3.64 19.24
C MET A 294 9.99 2.31 19.41
N PHE A 295 10.04 1.52 18.34
CA PHE A 295 10.81 0.29 18.27
C PHE A 295 11.92 0.45 17.25
N ASP A 296 13.15 0.22 17.67
CA ASP A 296 14.34 0.14 16.82
C ASP A 296 14.78 -1.32 16.76
N ALA A 297 14.61 -1.95 15.60
CA ALA A 297 14.94 -3.35 15.39
C ALA A 297 16.43 -3.61 15.17
N LEU A 298 17.21 -2.58 14.83
CA LEU A 298 18.65 -2.71 14.68
C LEU A 298 19.31 -2.87 16.05
N GLU A 299 18.94 -1.98 16.98
CA GLU A 299 19.46 -1.98 18.35
C GLU A 299 18.64 -2.87 19.30
N GLY A 300 17.47 -3.34 18.86
CA GLY A 300 16.54 -4.13 19.69
C GLY A 300 15.92 -3.33 20.84
N THR A 301 15.77 -2.02 20.70
CA THR A 301 15.33 -1.14 21.79
C THR A 301 13.89 -0.66 21.64
N PHE A 302 13.22 -0.51 22.78
CA PHE A 302 11.90 0.13 22.88
C PHE A 302 12.04 1.44 23.67
N ARG A 303 11.48 2.53 23.12
CA ARG A 303 11.45 3.84 23.78
C ARG A 303 10.02 4.35 23.88
N ASN A 304 9.64 4.82 25.06
CA ASN A 304 8.34 5.45 25.29
C ASN A 304 8.48 6.98 25.33
N ILE A 305 8.06 7.64 24.26
CA ILE A 305 8.06 9.11 24.18
C ILE A 305 6.75 9.62 24.76
N LYS A 306 6.81 10.37 25.87
CA LYS A 306 5.61 11.00 26.45
C LYS A 306 5.07 12.07 25.50
N LEU A 307 3.80 11.95 25.14
CA LEU A 307 3.11 12.89 24.28
C LEU A 307 2.54 14.05 25.08
N ARG A 308 2.42 15.21 24.43
CA ARG A 308 1.63 16.31 24.96
C ARG A 308 0.15 15.91 24.99
N PRO A 309 -0.65 16.44 25.92
CA PRO A 309 -2.09 16.21 25.96
C PRO A 309 -2.79 16.75 24.70
N LYS A 310 -4.10 16.50 24.59
CA LYS A 310 -4.97 17.14 23.59
C LYS A 310 -4.70 18.65 23.54
N LYS A 311 -4.50 19.18 22.33
CA LYS A 311 -4.37 20.62 22.07
C LYS A 311 -5.77 21.28 22.06
N ALA A 312 -5.94 22.37 22.80
CA ALA A 312 -7.20 23.12 22.87
C ALA A 312 -7.58 23.77 21.51
N ASP A 313 -6.58 24.16 20.73
CA ASP A 313 -6.69 24.75 19.40
C ASP A 313 -6.63 23.72 18.25
N CYS A 314 -6.72 22.42 18.55
CA CYS A 314 -6.66 21.40 17.51
C CYS A 314 -7.83 21.53 16.53
N ALA A 315 -7.53 21.53 15.23
CA ALA A 315 -8.52 21.69 14.16
C ALA A 315 -9.68 20.68 14.19
N VAL A 316 -9.51 19.50 14.80
CA VAL A 316 -10.53 18.43 14.82
C VAL A 316 -11.05 18.14 16.23
N CYS A 317 -10.15 17.99 17.23
CA CYS A 317 -10.56 17.62 18.59
C CYS A 317 -10.46 18.77 19.60
N GLY A 318 -10.11 19.99 19.16
CA GLY A 318 -10.03 21.18 20.01
C GLY A 318 -11.39 21.66 20.52
N ASP A 319 -11.40 22.77 21.23
CA ASP A 319 -12.62 23.30 21.86
C ASP A 319 -13.52 24.01 20.84
N ASN A 320 -12.93 24.55 19.76
CA ASN A 320 -13.62 25.12 18.60
C ASN A 320 -13.09 24.48 17.30
N PRO A 321 -13.53 23.26 16.94
CA PRO A 321 -12.99 22.53 15.80
C PRO A 321 -13.39 23.15 14.46
N SER A 322 -12.42 23.38 13.58
CA SER A 322 -12.65 23.85 12.19
C SER A 322 -12.99 22.70 11.23
N VAL A 323 -12.53 21.49 11.52
CA VAL A 323 -12.81 20.28 10.74
C VAL A 323 -13.98 19.53 11.40
N THR A 324 -15.18 19.77 10.87
CA THR A 324 -16.43 19.14 11.33
C THR A 324 -16.93 18.03 10.39
N ARG A 325 -16.29 17.88 9.23
CA ARG A 325 -16.59 16.87 8.22
C ARG A 325 -15.30 16.37 7.58
N LEU A 326 -15.34 15.14 7.07
CA LEU A 326 -14.22 14.56 6.34
C LEU A 326 -14.05 15.27 4.99
N GLN A 327 -12.80 15.62 4.67
CA GLN A 327 -12.41 16.35 3.46
C GLN A 327 -11.68 15.45 2.47
N ASP A 328 -11.26 15.99 1.33
CA ASP A 328 -10.37 15.27 0.42
C ASP A 328 -8.94 15.24 1.00
N TYR A 329 -8.54 14.09 1.52
CA TYR A 329 -7.22 13.90 2.14
C TYR A 329 -6.11 13.69 1.12
N GLU A 330 -6.42 13.24 -0.10
CA GLU A 330 -5.41 13.11 -1.15
C GLU A 330 -5.00 14.49 -1.65
N ALA A 331 -5.99 15.37 -1.85
CA ALA A 331 -5.75 16.79 -2.15
C ALA A 331 -5.03 17.51 -1.01
N PHE A 332 -5.46 17.30 0.24
CA PHE A 332 -4.85 17.92 1.42
C PHE A 332 -3.39 17.50 1.64
N CYS A 333 -3.08 16.22 1.45
CA CYS A 333 -1.73 15.69 1.63
C CYS A 333 -0.87 15.77 0.35
N GLY A 334 -1.41 16.29 -0.76
CA GLY A 334 -0.74 16.29 -2.06
C GLY A 334 -0.28 14.91 -2.53
N SER A 335 -0.95 13.83 -2.09
CA SER A 335 -0.51 12.46 -2.36
C SER A 335 -1.62 11.43 -2.32
N SER A 336 -1.41 10.33 -3.07
CA SER A 336 -2.36 9.23 -3.21
C SER A 336 -2.49 8.40 -1.93
N ALA A 337 -3.71 7.95 -1.63
CA ALA A 337 -4.02 6.98 -0.58
C ALA A 337 -3.77 5.52 -0.99
N THR A 338 -3.24 5.32 -2.20
CA THR A 338 -2.91 4.00 -2.76
C THR A 338 -1.44 3.93 -3.13
N ASP A 339 -0.82 2.77 -2.96
CA ASP A 339 0.60 2.53 -3.27
C ASP A 339 0.91 2.52 -4.77
N LYS A 340 -0.05 2.89 -5.63
CA LYS A 340 0.17 3.04 -7.06
C LYS A 340 1.14 4.20 -7.30
N CYS A 341 2.41 3.82 -7.33
CA CYS A 341 3.60 4.50 -7.83
C CYS A 341 3.40 6.00 -8.07
N ARG A 342 3.80 6.83 -7.09
CA ARG A 342 3.86 8.28 -7.25
C ARG A 342 4.73 8.58 -8.47
N THR A 343 4.13 9.18 -9.50
CA THR A 343 4.89 9.69 -10.65
C THR A 343 5.20 11.15 -10.38
N LEU A 344 6.44 11.47 -10.03
CA LEU A 344 6.88 12.86 -9.97
C LEU A 344 6.88 13.46 -11.38
N GLN A 345 6.57 14.75 -11.48
CA GLN A 345 6.68 15.54 -12.71
C GLN A 345 7.50 16.80 -12.43
N LEU A 346 8.82 16.60 -12.28
CA LEU A 346 9.77 17.69 -12.01
C LEU A 346 10.36 18.27 -13.29
N LEU A 347 10.39 17.48 -14.38
CA LEU A 347 11.01 17.83 -15.66
C LEU A 347 9.96 18.01 -16.76
N PRO A 348 10.19 18.93 -17.72
CA PRO A 348 9.38 19.05 -18.92
C PRO A 348 9.55 17.82 -19.82
N GLY A 349 8.57 17.56 -20.70
CA GLY A 349 8.54 16.34 -21.53
C GLY A 349 9.76 16.14 -22.44
N GLY A 350 10.45 17.21 -22.83
CA GLY A 350 11.66 17.18 -23.68
C GLY A 350 12.90 16.61 -22.98
N ASP A 351 12.94 16.69 -21.65
CA ASP A 351 14.05 16.24 -20.78
C ASP A 351 13.83 14.82 -20.26
N ARG A 352 12.85 14.10 -20.84
CA ARG A 352 12.45 12.77 -20.43
C ARG A 352 12.32 11.84 -21.63
N ILE A 353 12.96 10.68 -21.61
CA ILE A 353 12.88 9.65 -22.66
C ILE A 353 12.09 8.43 -22.18
N SER A 354 11.33 7.77 -23.07
CA SER A 354 10.69 6.49 -22.72
C SER A 354 11.68 5.32 -22.77
N VAL A 355 11.42 4.26 -22.01
CA VAL A 355 12.23 3.01 -22.07
C VAL A 355 12.33 2.40 -23.47
N ARG A 356 11.31 2.58 -24.32
CA ARG A 356 11.30 2.10 -25.72
C ARG A 356 12.26 2.91 -26.59
N GLN A 357 12.18 4.24 -26.52
CA GLN A 357 13.10 5.12 -27.21
C GLN A 357 14.54 4.91 -26.73
N TYR A 358 14.74 4.71 -25.42
CA TYR A 358 16.08 4.41 -24.90
C TYR A 358 16.60 3.05 -25.41
N LYS A 359 15.75 2.03 -25.51
CA LYS A 359 16.11 0.73 -26.11
C LYS A 359 16.48 0.87 -27.59
N GLU A 360 15.75 1.68 -28.37
CA GLU A 360 16.08 1.98 -29.76
C GLU A 360 17.47 2.62 -29.90
N LEU A 361 17.80 3.58 -29.03
CA LEU A 361 19.14 4.18 -28.98
C LEU A 361 20.23 3.16 -28.63
N LEU A 362 19.94 2.26 -27.69
CA LEU A 362 20.86 1.20 -27.29
C LEU A 362 21.10 0.21 -28.44
N ASP A 363 20.05 -0.19 -29.15
CA ASP A 363 20.12 -1.12 -30.28
C ASP A 363 20.83 -0.51 -31.49
N ALA A 364 20.57 0.78 -31.76
CA ALA A 364 21.26 1.54 -32.79
C ALA A 364 22.71 1.90 -32.40
N ARG A 365 23.16 1.54 -31.20
CA ARG A 365 24.49 1.86 -30.64
C ARG A 365 24.80 3.35 -30.72
N VAL A 366 23.78 4.20 -30.52
CA VAL A 366 23.97 5.65 -30.46
C VAL A 366 24.87 5.94 -29.26
N PRO A 367 25.95 6.71 -29.43
CA PRO A 367 26.85 7.01 -28.32
C PRO A 367 26.16 7.84 -27.22
N HIS A 368 26.27 7.37 -25.98
CA HIS A 368 25.67 8.02 -24.81
C HIS A 368 26.28 7.47 -23.51
N VAL A 369 26.01 8.14 -22.39
CA VAL A 369 26.25 7.60 -21.05
C VAL A 369 24.92 7.27 -20.38
N LEU A 370 24.82 6.09 -19.76
CA LEU A 370 23.73 5.74 -18.87
C LEU A 370 24.21 5.87 -17.43
N LEU A 371 23.50 6.67 -16.63
CA LEU A 371 23.78 6.91 -15.22
C LEU A 371 22.69 6.26 -14.35
N ASP A 372 23.06 5.29 -13.53
CA ASP A 372 22.20 4.71 -12.50
C ASP A 372 22.40 5.47 -11.19
N VAL A 373 21.34 6.10 -10.69
CA VAL A 373 21.38 6.94 -9.48
C VAL A 373 20.78 6.28 -8.25
N ARG A 374 20.48 4.98 -8.32
CA ARG A 374 19.92 4.24 -7.18
C ARG A 374 20.95 4.09 -6.06
N PRO A 375 20.50 3.87 -4.81
CA PRO A 375 21.37 3.42 -3.73
C PRO A 375 22.14 2.15 -4.10
N GLN A 376 23.34 1.97 -3.53
CA GLN A 376 24.21 0.82 -3.77
C GLN A 376 23.47 -0.53 -3.59
N VAL A 377 22.69 -0.64 -2.51
CA VAL A 377 21.91 -1.84 -2.20
C VAL A 377 20.90 -2.23 -3.29
N GLU A 378 20.36 -1.26 -4.04
CA GLU A 378 19.44 -1.55 -5.15
C GLU A 378 20.18 -1.97 -6.42
N VAL A 379 21.38 -1.44 -6.64
CA VAL A 379 22.25 -1.83 -7.76
C VAL A 379 22.77 -3.26 -7.59
N GLU A 380 22.97 -3.69 -6.36
CA GLU A 380 23.33 -5.06 -6.01
C GLU A 380 22.20 -6.07 -6.29
N ILE A 381 20.92 -5.66 -6.23
CA ILE A 381 19.78 -6.51 -6.59
C ILE A 381 19.80 -6.81 -8.10
N CYS A 382 19.93 -5.75 -8.91
CA CYS A 382 19.96 -5.85 -10.37
C CYS A 382 20.50 -4.55 -10.96
N ARG A 383 21.12 -4.61 -12.14
CA ARG A 383 21.58 -3.42 -12.87
C ARG A 383 21.68 -3.68 -14.37
N LEU A 384 21.62 -2.62 -15.15
CA LEU A 384 22.03 -2.64 -16.56
C LEU A 384 23.56 -2.59 -16.61
N GLN A 385 24.21 -3.61 -17.19
CA GLN A 385 25.67 -3.79 -17.05
C GLN A 385 26.50 -2.64 -17.66
N HIS A 386 25.95 -1.92 -18.63
CA HIS A 386 26.62 -0.78 -19.27
C HIS A 386 26.44 0.54 -18.51
N ALA A 387 25.60 0.58 -17.47
CA ALA A 387 25.34 1.77 -16.67
C ALA A 387 26.54 2.13 -15.77
N LEU A 388 26.88 3.42 -15.73
CA LEU A 388 27.72 4.00 -14.68
C LEU A 388 26.87 4.21 -13.44
N HIS A 389 27.30 3.71 -12.30
CA HIS A 389 26.61 3.91 -11.03
C HIS A 389 27.20 5.07 -10.24
N ILE A 390 26.36 6.07 -9.93
CA ILE A 390 26.64 7.17 -9.00
C ILE A 390 25.35 7.46 -8.22
N PRO A 391 25.27 7.12 -6.92
CA PRO A 391 24.06 7.34 -6.13
C PRO A 391 23.60 8.80 -6.14
N LEU A 392 22.28 9.04 -6.15
CA LEU A 392 21.71 10.40 -6.12
C LEU A 392 22.31 11.25 -4.98
N ARG A 393 22.47 10.67 -3.79
CA ARG A 393 23.06 11.36 -2.62
C ARG A 393 24.44 11.96 -2.91
N LYS A 394 25.28 11.26 -3.69
CA LYS A 394 26.60 11.76 -4.09
C LYS A 394 26.51 12.94 -5.05
N LEU A 395 25.48 12.96 -5.91
CA LEU A 395 25.20 14.11 -6.77
C LEU A 395 24.66 15.30 -5.96
N GLU A 396 23.78 15.06 -4.99
CA GLU A 396 23.25 16.10 -4.08
C GLU A 396 24.36 16.75 -3.25
N GLU A 397 25.30 15.95 -2.75
CA GLU A 397 26.48 16.40 -2.00
C GLU A 397 27.54 17.06 -2.91
N LYS A 398 27.36 17.04 -4.23
CA LYS A 398 28.34 17.50 -5.24
C LYS A 398 29.73 16.89 -5.02
N ASP A 399 29.76 15.61 -4.72
CA ASP A 399 30.98 14.84 -4.43
C ASP A 399 31.95 14.88 -5.63
N GLU A 400 33.12 15.49 -5.43
CA GLU A 400 34.10 15.75 -6.50
C GLU A 400 34.57 14.47 -7.20
N GLU A 401 34.83 13.40 -6.43
CA GLU A 401 35.26 12.11 -6.97
C GLU A 401 34.20 11.52 -7.91
N SER A 402 32.94 11.56 -7.51
CA SER A 402 31.81 11.08 -8.30
C SER A 402 31.64 11.90 -9.59
N LEU A 403 31.72 13.23 -9.50
CA LEU A 403 31.63 14.12 -10.66
C LEU A 403 32.81 13.91 -11.63
N GLN A 404 34.03 13.74 -11.12
CA GLN A 404 35.21 13.42 -11.94
C GLN A 404 35.04 12.07 -12.64
N ARG A 405 34.48 11.05 -11.98
CA ARG A 405 34.17 9.75 -12.59
C ARG A 405 33.14 9.88 -13.72
N LEU A 406 32.10 10.69 -13.53
CA LEU A 406 31.11 10.98 -14.57
C LEU A 406 31.76 11.69 -15.77
N GLN A 407 32.54 12.74 -15.50
CA GLN A 407 33.25 13.52 -16.51
C GLN A 407 34.23 12.64 -17.30
N LYS A 408 35.02 11.81 -16.62
CA LYS A 408 35.94 10.85 -17.23
C LYS A 408 35.21 9.93 -18.20
N ARG A 409 34.06 9.36 -17.78
CA ARG A 409 33.27 8.47 -18.65
C ARG A 409 32.68 9.21 -19.85
N ILE A 410 32.24 10.45 -19.68
CA ILE A 410 31.76 11.29 -20.80
C ILE A 410 32.91 11.55 -21.79
N CYS A 411 34.10 11.89 -21.30
CA CYS A 411 35.29 12.12 -22.13
C CYS A 411 35.71 10.86 -22.90
N GLU A 412 35.71 9.70 -22.25
CA GLU A 412 36.02 8.40 -22.89
C GLU A 412 35.06 8.08 -24.04
N GLU A 413 33.76 8.32 -23.87
CA GLU A 413 32.78 8.09 -24.94
C GLU A 413 32.85 9.17 -26.04
N LYS A 414 33.18 10.43 -25.72
CA LYS A 414 33.42 11.49 -26.73
C LYS A 414 34.62 11.20 -27.63
N GLN A 415 35.69 10.62 -27.06
CA GLN A 415 36.87 10.24 -27.84
C GLN A 415 36.58 9.14 -28.85
N ARG A 416 35.59 8.27 -28.57
CA ARG A 416 35.15 7.22 -29.50
C ARG A 416 34.30 7.74 -30.66
N THR A 417 33.85 8.99 -30.62
CA THR A 417 32.83 9.54 -31.53
C THR A 417 33.29 10.74 -32.33
N ASP A 418 34.60 10.87 -32.51
CA ASP A 418 35.22 11.88 -33.40
C ASP A 418 34.77 13.32 -33.11
N GLY A 419 34.62 13.65 -31.81
CA GLY A 419 34.43 15.04 -31.37
C GLY A 419 32.99 15.57 -31.42
N GLN A 420 31.98 14.71 -31.31
CA GLN A 420 30.58 15.13 -31.19
C GLN A 420 30.40 16.18 -30.06
N MET A 421 29.87 17.36 -30.40
CA MET A 421 29.83 18.53 -29.47
C MET A 421 29.03 18.29 -28.19
N SER A 422 28.02 17.41 -28.21
CA SER A 422 27.21 17.09 -27.02
C SER A 422 26.93 15.59 -26.94
N LEU A 423 27.42 14.93 -25.89
CA LEU A 423 27.11 13.54 -25.60
C LEU A 423 25.91 13.48 -24.63
N PRO A 424 24.80 12.80 -24.99
CA PRO A 424 23.64 12.73 -24.11
C PRO A 424 23.91 11.84 -22.90
N VAL A 425 23.42 12.28 -21.74
CA VAL A 425 23.44 11.50 -20.49
C VAL A 425 22.02 11.08 -20.17
N TYR A 426 21.76 9.78 -20.12
CA TYR A 426 20.48 9.23 -19.70
C TYR A 426 20.57 8.81 -18.25
N VAL A 427 19.60 9.21 -17.43
CA VAL A 427 19.59 8.93 -16.00
C VAL A 427 18.46 7.96 -15.67
N VAL A 428 18.78 6.89 -14.95
CA VAL A 428 17.82 5.85 -14.55
C VAL A 428 17.82 5.68 -13.04
N CYS A 429 16.63 5.47 -12.49
CA CYS A 429 16.46 4.96 -11.12
C CYS A 429 15.42 3.83 -11.12
N LYS A 430 14.90 3.43 -9.95
CA LYS A 430 13.88 2.37 -9.85
C LYS A 430 12.60 2.70 -10.63
N LEU A 431 12.01 3.87 -10.35
CA LEU A 431 10.67 4.27 -10.82
C LEU A 431 10.64 5.52 -11.70
N GLY A 432 11.79 6.14 -11.98
CA GLY A 432 11.86 7.38 -12.75
C GLY A 432 11.55 8.64 -11.93
N ASN A 433 11.63 8.58 -10.59
CA ASN A 433 11.41 9.71 -9.68
C ASN A 433 12.74 10.40 -9.35
N ASP A 434 13.66 9.68 -8.71
CA ASP A 434 14.98 10.20 -8.33
C ASP A 434 15.86 10.55 -9.54
N SER A 435 15.66 9.88 -10.67
CA SER A 435 16.32 10.24 -11.93
C SER A 435 15.95 11.65 -12.39
N GLN A 436 14.74 12.14 -12.09
CA GLN A 436 14.37 13.52 -12.41
C GLN A 436 15.10 14.54 -11.53
N LYS A 437 15.29 14.23 -10.24
CA LYS A 437 16.08 15.06 -9.32
C LYS A 437 17.54 15.12 -9.77
N ALA A 438 18.12 13.97 -10.10
CA ALA A 438 19.48 13.88 -10.62
C ALA A 438 19.67 14.71 -11.90
N VAL A 439 18.73 14.67 -12.85
CA VAL A 439 18.81 15.51 -14.06
C VAL A 439 18.81 16.99 -13.72
N LYS A 440 17.97 17.45 -12.78
CA LYS A 440 18.00 18.86 -12.34
C LYS A 440 19.36 19.26 -11.78
N ILE A 441 19.93 18.44 -10.90
CA ILE A 441 21.27 18.67 -10.33
C ILE A 441 22.30 18.78 -11.46
N LEU A 442 22.27 17.86 -12.43
CA LEU A 442 23.19 17.87 -13.57
C LEU A 442 23.00 19.11 -14.47
N GLN A 443 21.77 19.61 -14.65
CA GLN A 443 21.47 20.83 -15.41
C GLN A 443 21.94 22.10 -14.69
N GLU A 444 22.06 22.07 -13.36
CA GLU A 444 22.52 23.20 -12.53
C GLU A 444 24.05 23.25 -12.36
N LEU A 445 24.78 22.23 -12.82
CA LEU A 445 26.26 22.20 -12.72
C LEU A 445 26.90 23.26 -13.64
N PRO A 446 28.01 23.90 -13.21
CA PRO A 446 28.68 24.93 -13.99
C PRO A 446 29.19 24.40 -15.34
N THR A 447 28.86 25.11 -16.42
CA THR A 447 29.26 24.79 -17.81
C THR A 447 30.76 24.83 -18.07
N LYS A 448 31.58 25.33 -17.13
CA LYS A 448 33.05 25.37 -17.26
C LYS A 448 33.72 24.01 -17.01
N GLU A 449 33.06 23.10 -16.28
CA GLU A 449 33.60 21.77 -15.96
C GLU A 449 32.92 20.65 -16.76
N PHE A 450 31.67 20.87 -17.17
CA PHE A 450 30.90 19.97 -18.00
C PHE A 450 30.42 20.74 -19.24
N ASP A 451 31.02 20.48 -20.41
CA ASP A 451 30.44 20.90 -21.71
C ASP A 451 28.94 20.62 -21.67
N ALA A 452 28.08 21.59 -22.03
CA ALA A 452 26.63 21.54 -21.87
C ALA A 452 26.03 20.11 -21.94
N VAL A 453 25.85 19.48 -20.78
CA VAL A 453 25.44 18.08 -20.71
C VAL A 453 23.94 18.02 -20.98
N SER A 454 23.57 17.42 -22.10
CA SER A 454 22.17 17.10 -22.38
C SER A 454 21.74 15.89 -21.53
N ALA A 455 21.31 16.13 -20.30
CA ALA A 455 20.79 15.11 -19.40
C ALA A 455 19.28 14.86 -19.60
N LYS A 456 18.86 13.59 -19.66
CA LYS A 456 17.45 13.20 -19.71
C LYS A 456 17.17 12.03 -18.77
N ASP A 457 16.00 11.99 -18.16
CA ASP A 457 15.60 10.85 -17.33
C ASP A 457 14.90 9.76 -18.16
N ILE A 458 14.99 8.50 -17.70
CA ILE A 458 14.22 7.40 -18.27
C ILE A 458 12.87 7.27 -17.54
N LYS A 459 11.78 7.55 -18.26
CA LYS A 459 10.41 7.50 -17.73
C LYS A 459 10.06 6.12 -17.20
N GLY A 460 9.70 6.06 -15.91
CA GLY A 460 9.32 4.84 -15.22
C GLY A 460 10.49 3.96 -14.77
N GLY A 461 11.74 4.40 -15.01
CA GLY A 461 12.94 3.74 -14.52
C GLY A 461 13.10 2.28 -14.95
N LEU A 462 13.78 1.51 -14.11
CA LEU A 462 14.02 0.07 -14.34
C LEU A 462 12.75 -0.77 -14.23
N MET A 463 11.75 -0.36 -13.46
CA MET A 463 10.48 -1.10 -13.42
C MET A 463 9.73 -1.01 -14.75
N ALA A 464 9.77 0.15 -15.42
CA ALA A 464 9.25 0.26 -16.77
C ALA A 464 10.10 -0.52 -17.80
N TRP A 465 11.43 -0.60 -17.60
CA TRP A 465 12.31 -1.43 -18.43
C TRP A 465 11.93 -2.90 -18.32
N ALA A 466 11.80 -3.42 -17.10
CA ALA A 466 11.41 -4.80 -16.84
C ALA A 466 10.03 -5.13 -17.46
N ALA A 467 9.06 -4.22 -17.30
CA ALA A 467 7.71 -4.46 -17.79
C ALA A 467 7.57 -4.37 -19.32
N LYS A 468 8.41 -3.57 -20.02
CA LYS A 468 8.18 -3.22 -21.43
C LYS A 468 9.29 -3.66 -22.39
N ILE A 469 10.50 -3.91 -21.89
CA ILE A 469 11.69 -4.18 -22.70
C ILE A 469 12.25 -5.57 -22.41
N ASP A 470 12.44 -5.90 -21.14
CA ASP A 470 13.05 -7.16 -20.72
C ASP A 470 12.30 -7.75 -19.53
N SER A 471 11.35 -8.65 -19.79
CA SER A 471 10.57 -9.32 -18.76
C SER A 471 11.38 -10.26 -17.87
N THR A 472 12.62 -10.56 -18.23
CA THR A 472 13.54 -11.34 -17.39
C THR A 472 14.29 -10.47 -16.38
N PHE A 473 14.29 -9.15 -16.58
CA PHE A 473 14.90 -8.21 -15.64
C PHE A 473 14.15 -8.25 -14.29
N PRO A 474 14.86 -8.40 -13.15
CA PRO A 474 14.22 -8.50 -11.83
C PRO A 474 13.35 -7.30 -11.48
N GLN A 475 12.16 -7.56 -10.94
CA GLN A 475 11.24 -6.56 -10.38
C GLN A 475 11.23 -6.68 -8.85
N TYR A 476 11.29 -5.55 -8.15
CA TYR A 476 11.40 -5.49 -6.68
C TYR A 476 10.68 -4.31 -6.07
#